data_AF-A0A2T4S6C3-F1
#
_entry.id   AF-A0A2T4S6C3-F1
#
_cell.length_a   1.000
_cell.length_b   1.000
_cell.length_c   1.000
_cell.angle_alpha   90.00
_cell.angle_beta   90.00
_cell.angle_gamma   90.00
#
_symmetry.space_group_name_H-M   'P 1'
#
loop_
_entity.id
_entity.type
_entity.pdbx_description
1 polymer ?
#
loop_
_entity_poly.entity_id
_entity_poly.type
_entity_poly.pdbx_seq_one_letter_code
_entity_poly.pdbx_strand_id
1 'polypeptide(L)'
;EDEAGTPTASWNNFLRQARFLFIVFNDDGNQTVFKGIKFFSMPEEDIDGPVRHVWQDTVDKLNNGVELTAVESKSTKDGYKITNNFITLKDKLICHVRPHTTRRDYSAHGPYADQLPVPAKWTNRPDNHTAYSRDWMTKQCFWLNNDYIAEQLQDVV
;
A
#
# COMPACT_ATOMS: atom_id res chain seq x y z
N GLU A 1 -17.54 -6.62 8.03
CA GLU A 1 -18.44 -7.78 7.85
C GLU A 1 -19.81 -7.26 7.46
N ASP A 2 -20.64 -8.06 6.79
CA ASP A 2 -22.07 -7.77 6.67
C ASP A 2 -22.82 -8.06 7.99
N GLU A 3 -24.13 -7.82 8.01
CA GLU A 3 -24.97 -8.06 9.19
C GLU A 3 -24.97 -9.53 9.66
N ALA A 4 -24.51 -10.46 8.82
CA ALA A 4 -24.39 -11.88 9.13
C ALA A 4 -22.98 -12.30 9.58
N GLY A 5 -22.03 -11.35 9.70
CA GLY A 5 -20.64 -11.64 10.09
C GLY A 5 -19.75 -12.09 8.93
N THR A 6 -20.22 -11.97 7.67
CA THR A 6 -19.45 -12.39 6.49
C THR A 6 -18.42 -11.31 6.11
N PRO A 7 -17.15 -11.67 5.84
CA PRO A 7 -16.20 -10.70 5.31
C PRO A 7 -16.61 -10.19 3.92
N THR A 8 -16.74 -8.88 3.78
CA THR A 8 -17.14 -8.22 2.52
C THR A 8 -16.02 -7.40 1.87
N ALA A 9 -14.97 -7.10 2.63
CA ALA A 9 -13.82 -6.36 2.12
C ALA A 9 -13.05 -7.19 1.09
N SER A 10 -12.84 -6.63 -0.11
CA SER A 10 -12.15 -7.32 -1.21
C SER A 10 -10.75 -7.82 -0.83
N TRP A 11 -9.99 -7.04 -0.06
CA TRP A 11 -8.67 -7.42 0.41
C TRP A 11 -8.71 -8.60 1.41
N ASN A 12 -9.66 -8.61 2.34
CA ASN A 12 -9.84 -9.72 3.28
C ASN A 12 -10.22 -11.01 2.55
N ASN A 13 -11.19 -10.93 1.64
CA ASN A 13 -11.63 -12.07 0.83
C ASN A 13 -10.51 -12.61 -0.06
N PHE A 14 -9.73 -11.73 -0.70
CA PHE A 14 -8.56 -12.14 -1.47
C PHE A 14 -7.58 -12.95 -0.61
N LEU A 15 -7.19 -12.45 0.57
CA LEU A 15 -6.19 -13.12 1.41
C LEU A 15 -6.68 -14.46 1.97
N ARG A 16 -7.96 -14.57 2.34
CA ARG A 16 -8.55 -15.83 2.84
C ARG A 16 -8.65 -16.91 1.77
N GLN A 17 -8.87 -16.52 0.53
CA GLN A 17 -9.03 -17.46 -0.59
C GLN A 17 -7.70 -17.76 -1.29
N ALA A 18 -6.73 -16.86 -1.19
CA ALA A 18 -5.45 -17.00 -1.86
C ALA A 18 -4.63 -18.15 -1.29
N ARG A 19 -4.06 -18.93 -2.21
CA ARG A 19 -2.94 -19.82 -1.96
C ARG A 19 -1.78 -19.41 -2.86
N PHE A 20 -0.86 -18.65 -2.30
CA PHE A 20 0.31 -18.16 -3.01
C PHE A 20 1.26 -19.32 -3.35
N LEU A 21 1.82 -19.28 -4.56
CA LEU A 21 2.97 -20.10 -4.93
C LEU A 21 4.18 -19.18 -5.02
N PHE A 22 5.02 -19.17 -3.99
CA PHE A 22 6.29 -18.47 -4.01
C PHE A 22 7.31 -19.31 -4.76
N ILE A 23 7.99 -18.70 -5.73
CA ILE A 23 9.11 -19.28 -6.47
C ILE A 23 10.35 -18.50 -6.03
N VAL A 24 11.22 -19.14 -5.26
CA VAL A 24 12.28 -18.47 -4.52
C VAL A 24 13.60 -18.57 -5.28
N PHE A 25 14.23 -17.42 -5.47
CA PHE A 25 15.57 -17.30 -6.01
C PHE A 25 16.45 -16.55 -5.02
N ASN A 26 17.73 -16.90 -4.94
CA ASN A 26 18.73 -16.20 -4.16
C ASN A 26 19.88 -15.78 -5.08
N ASP A 27 20.36 -14.55 -4.93
CA ASP A 27 21.52 -14.02 -5.65
C ASP A 27 22.72 -14.01 -4.70
N ASP A 28 23.75 -14.82 -5.01
CA ASP A 28 24.98 -14.92 -4.22
C ASP A 28 26.04 -13.87 -4.61
N GLY A 29 25.69 -12.94 -5.52
CA GLY A 29 26.57 -11.92 -6.08
C GLY A 29 27.24 -12.33 -7.40
N ASN A 30 27.23 -13.63 -7.75
CA ASN A 30 27.74 -14.14 -9.03
C ASN A 30 26.62 -14.65 -9.94
N GLN A 31 25.62 -15.32 -9.37
CA GLN A 31 24.53 -15.92 -10.12
C GLN A 31 23.22 -15.98 -9.31
N THR A 32 22.10 -15.94 -10.04
CA THR A 32 20.77 -16.17 -9.47
C THR A 32 20.48 -17.67 -9.40
N VAL A 33 20.37 -18.21 -8.19
CA VAL A 33 20.13 -19.63 -7.93
C VAL A 33 18.69 -19.86 -7.50
N PHE A 34 18.02 -20.81 -8.15
CA PHE A 34 16.71 -21.28 -7.72
C PHE A 34 16.82 -22.06 -6.41
N LYS A 35 16.07 -21.66 -5.39
CA LYS A 35 16.09 -22.26 -4.04
C LYS A 35 14.96 -23.27 -3.84
N GLY A 36 13.81 -23.04 -4.45
CA GLY A 36 12.65 -23.91 -4.28
C GLY A 36 11.34 -23.17 -4.47
N ILE A 37 10.24 -23.87 -4.17
CA ILE A 37 8.90 -23.29 -4.14
C ILE A 37 8.26 -23.45 -2.77
N LYS A 38 7.36 -22.54 -2.41
CA LYS A 38 6.50 -22.67 -1.23
C LYS A 38 5.06 -22.32 -1.55
N PHE A 39 4.14 -23.19 -1.17
CA PHE A 39 2.73 -22.84 -1.09
C PHE A 39 2.45 -22.16 0.24
N PHE A 40 1.78 -21.01 0.21
CA PHE A 40 1.49 -20.23 1.40
C PHE A 40 0.04 -19.72 1.37
N SER A 41 -0.66 -19.93 2.47
CA SER A 41 -1.93 -19.27 2.77
C SER A 41 -1.72 -18.48 4.06
N MET A 42 -2.17 -17.23 4.07
CA MET A 42 -1.97 -16.35 5.22
C MET A 42 -2.80 -16.86 6.41
N PRO A 43 -2.21 -16.96 7.61
CA PRO A 43 -2.94 -17.31 8.82
C PRO A 43 -4.11 -16.36 9.09
N GLU A 44 -5.23 -16.88 9.62
CA GLU A 44 -6.39 -16.03 9.91
C GLU A 44 -6.09 -14.99 10.99
N GLU A 45 -5.21 -15.32 11.95
CA GLU A 45 -4.74 -14.38 12.98
C GLU A 45 -4.04 -13.15 12.40
N ASP A 46 -3.29 -13.32 11.31
CA ASP A 46 -2.64 -12.23 10.59
C ASP A 46 -3.67 -11.39 9.80
N ILE A 47 -4.64 -12.06 9.19
CA ILE A 47 -5.73 -11.43 8.43
C ILE A 47 -6.62 -10.58 9.35
N ASP A 48 -7.04 -11.15 10.48
CA ASP A 48 -7.99 -10.53 11.41
C ASP A 48 -7.33 -9.60 12.43
N GLY A 49 -6.02 -9.71 12.62
CA GLY A 49 -5.23 -8.83 13.46
C GLY A 49 -4.60 -7.67 12.67
N PRO A 50 -3.29 -7.73 12.38
CA PRO A 50 -2.55 -6.62 11.76
C PRO A 50 -3.10 -6.20 10.39
N VAL A 51 -3.51 -7.14 9.52
CA VAL A 51 -4.04 -6.77 8.19
C VAL A 51 -5.37 -6.02 8.32
N ARG A 52 -6.28 -6.50 9.18
CA ARG A 52 -7.54 -5.80 9.48
C ARG A 52 -7.28 -4.41 10.04
N HIS A 53 -6.28 -4.25 10.91
CA HIS A 53 -5.87 -2.95 11.41
C HIS A 53 -5.48 -2.00 10.27
N VAL A 54 -4.57 -2.43 9.38
CA VAL A 54 -4.13 -1.61 8.23
C VAL A 54 -5.30 -1.24 7.33
N TRP A 55 -6.20 -2.20 7.07
CA TRP A 55 -7.39 -1.97 6.26
C TRP A 55 -8.33 -0.95 6.88
N GLN A 56 -8.66 -1.11 8.18
CA GLN A 56 -9.56 -0.20 8.88
C GLN A 56 -9.00 1.22 8.95
N ASP A 57 -7.71 1.36 9.30
CA ASP A 57 -7.02 2.64 9.32
C ASP A 57 -7.04 3.34 7.94
N THR A 58 -6.87 2.56 6.86
CA THR A 58 -6.96 3.08 5.49
C THR A 58 -8.37 3.59 5.17
N VAL A 59 -9.41 2.81 5.51
CA VAL A 59 -10.81 3.20 5.32
C VAL A 59 -11.14 4.45 6.12
N ASP A 60 -10.71 4.52 7.38
CA ASP A 60 -10.95 5.66 8.25
C ASP A 60 -10.28 6.92 7.70
N LYS A 61 -9.04 6.83 7.20
CA LYS A 61 -8.34 7.96 6.56
C LYS A 61 -9.01 8.43 5.27
N LEU A 62 -9.53 7.51 4.46
CA LEU A 62 -10.30 7.87 3.27
C LEU A 62 -11.58 8.61 3.64
N ASN A 63 -12.32 8.12 4.63
CA ASN A 63 -13.60 8.72 5.06
C ASN A 63 -13.43 10.03 5.83
N ASN A 64 -12.31 10.22 6.53
CA ASN A 64 -12.04 11.43 7.31
C ASN A 64 -11.23 12.48 6.54
N GLY A 65 -10.83 12.19 5.30
CA GLY A 65 -9.92 13.02 4.49
C GLY A 65 -8.46 12.69 4.75
N VAL A 66 -7.80 12.14 3.73
CA VAL A 66 -6.38 11.79 3.72
C VAL A 66 -5.54 13.03 3.97
N GLU A 67 -4.52 12.92 4.83
CA GLU A 67 -3.61 14.04 5.08
C GLU A 67 -2.47 13.99 4.08
N LEU A 68 -2.29 15.08 3.32
CA LEU A 68 -1.22 15.23 2.34
C LEU A 68 -0.33 16.40 2.73
N THR A 69 0.97 16.15 2.85
CA THR A 69 1.95 17.20 3.16
C THR A 69 2.91 17.35 2.00
N ALA A 70 3.06 18.57 1.47
CA ALA A 70 4.13 18.87 0.53
C ALA A 70 5.39 19.28 1.30
N VAL A 71 6.50 18.64 0.95
CA VAL A 71 7.84 18.91 1.49
C VAL A 71 8.75 19.27 0.32
N GLU A 72 9.53 20.33 0.46
CA GLU A 72 10.50 20.69 -0.58
C GLU A 72 11.48 19.54 -0.85
N SER A 73 11.72 19.25 -2.11
CA SER A 73 12.62 18.19 -2.54
C SER A 73 13.28 18.50 -3.87
N LYS A 74 14.61 18.52 -3.87
CA LYS A 74 15.42 18.62 -5.09
C LYS A 74 15.39 17.36 -5.96
N SER A 75 14.81 16.26 -5.45
CA SER A 75 14.71 14.98 -6.16
C SER A 75 13.55 14.91 -7.16
N THR A 76 12.64 15.88 -7.13
CA THR A 76 11.43 15.93 -7.95
C THR A 76 11.47 17.13 -8.89
N LYS A 77 10.95 16.96 -10.11
CA LYS A 77 11.02 17.96 -11.19
C LYS A 77 10.43 19.33 -10.81
N ASP A 78 9.38 19.35 -10.01
CA ASP A 78 8.65 20.55 -9.60
C ASP A 78 9.01 21.03 -8.17
N GLY A 79 10.05 20.43 -7.57
CA GLY A 79 10.56 20.86 -6.27
C GLY A 79 9.79 20.37 -5.04
N TYR A 80 8.73 19.56 -5.19
CA TYR A 80 7.96 19.05 -4.04
C TYR A 80 7.93 17.53 -4.00
N LYS A 81 8.06 16.93 -2.82
CA LYS A 81 7.67 15.56 -2.52
C LYS A 81 6.39 15.59 -1.68
N ILE A 82 5.39 14.81 -2.07
CA ILE A 82 4.15 14.69 -1.29
C ILE A 82 4.23 13.43 -0.43
N THR A 83 3.98 13.59 0.86
CA THR A 83 3.82 12.49 1.82
C THR A 83 2.37 12.39 2.25
N ASN A 84 1.93 11.20 2.65
CA ASN A 84 0.61 10.95 3.17
C ASN A 84 0.69 10.29 4.56
N ASN A 85 -0.46 10.17 5.23
CA ASN A 85 -0.58 9.55 6.54
C ASN A 85 -0.98 8.06 6.49
N PHE A 86 -0.98 7.38 5.35
CA PHE A 86 -1.26 5.94 5.32
C PHE A 86 -0.17 5.13 6.03
N ILE A 87 -0.54 3.95 6.53
CA ILE A 87 0.43 3.00 7.09
C ILE A 87 1.48 2.63 6.04
N THR A 88 2.73 2.71 6.47
CA THR A 88 3.93 2.48 5.67
C THR A 88 4.62 1.18 6.08
N LEU A 89 5.59 0.75 5.26
CA LEU A 89 6.43 -0.41 5.60
C LEU A 89 7.13 -0.27 6.96
N LYS A 90 7.41 0.96 7.43
CA LYS A 90 8.11 1.20 8.70
C LYS A 90 7.27 0.88 9.93
N ASP A 91 5.95 0.83 9.78
CA ASP A 91 5.01 0.54 10.86
C ASP A 91 4.96 -0.97 11.18
N LYS A 92 5.58 -1.82 10.34
CA LYS A 92 5.76 -3.27 10.55
C LYS A 92 4.45 -4.05 10.78
N LEU A 93 3.38 -3.67 10.07
CA LEU A 93 2.05 -4.26 10.21
C LEU A 93 1.67 -5.25 9.08
N ILE A 94 2.51 -6.24 8.74
CA ILE A 94 2.32 -7.27 7.68
C ILE A 94 2.11 -6.75 6.26
N CYS A 95 1.26 -5.74 6.07
CA CYS A 95 1.05 -5.01 4.84
C CYS A 95 1.15 -3.49 5.06
N HIS A 96 1.22 -2.76 3.95
CA HIS A 96 1.22 -1.30 3.94
C HIS A 96 0.53 -0.76 2.68
N VAL A 97 0.24 0.53 2.66
CA VAL A 97 -0.36 1.21 1.51
C VAL A 97 0.73 1.99 0.77
N ARG A 98 0.84 1.76 -0.54
CA ARG A 98 1.83 2.44 -1.38
C ARG A 98 1.35 2.55 -2.83
N PRO A 99 1.77 3.60 -3.57
CA PRO A 99 1.52 3.66 -5.00
C PRO A 99 2.08 2.45 -5.74
N HIS A 100 1.31 1.90 -6.69
CA HIS A 100 1.80 0.87 -7.58
C HIS A 100 2.81 1.40 -8.61
N THR A 101 2.61 2.65 -9.01
CA THR A 101 3.39 3.33 -10.05
C THR A 101 4.44 4.25 -9.44
N THR A 102 5.59 4.36 -10.11
CA THR A 102 6.63 5.35 -9.78
C THR A 102 6.23 6.76 -10.17
N ARG A 103 5.31 6.91 -11.14
CA ARG A 103 4.73 8.19 -11.53
C ARG A 103 3.64 8.56 -10.55
N ARG A 104 3.90 9.63 -9.81
CA ARG A 104 2.88 10.31 -9.00
C ARG A 104 1.98 11.16 -9.89
N ASP A 105 0.76 11.33 -9.45
CA ASP A 105 -0.25 12.17 -10.07
C ASP A 105 -1.22 12.64 -8.99
N TYR A 106 -1.42 13.95 -8.89
CA TYR A 106 -2.34 14.61 -7.97
C TYR A 106 -3.32 15.52 -8.73
N SER A 107 -3.31 15.43 -10.07
CA SER A 107 -4.19 16.22 -10.94
C SER A 107 -5.56 15.55 -11.05
N ALA A 108 -6.60 16.38 -11.21
CA ALA A 108 -7.95 15.86 -11.43
C ALA A 108 -8.01 15.08 -12.75
N HIS A 109 -8.56 13.86 -12.72
CA HIS A 109 -8.66 12.95 -13.86
C HIS A 109 -7.31 12.54 -14.47
N GLY A 110 -6.22 12.67 -13.72
CA GLY A 110 -4.91 12.20 -14.14
C GLY A 110 -4.87 10.67 -14.34
N PRO A 111 -4.14 10.14 -15.33
CA PRO A 111 -4.15 8.70 -15.66
C PRO A 111 -3.65 7.80 -14.52
N TYR A 112 -2.80 8.34 -13.64
CA TYR A 112 -2.25 7.63 -12.49
C TYR A 112 -2.90 8.07 -11.16
N ALA A 113 -3.90 8.93 -11.21
CA ALA A 113 -4.63 9.41 -10.05
C ALA A 113 -5.95 8.66 -9.87
N ASP A 114 -6.46 8.68 -8.65
CA ASP A 114 -7.80 8.25 -8.29
C ASP A 114 -8.45 9.33 -7.41
N GLN A 115 -9.78 9.39 -7.45
CA GLN A 115 -10.54 10.36 -6.69
C GLN A 115 -10.75 9.84 -5.26
N LEU A 116 -10.42 10.68 -4.29
CA LEU A 116 -10.72 10.47 -2.89
C LEU A 116 -12.21 10.73 -2.63
N PRO A 117 -12.86 9.94 -1.75
CA PRO A 117 -14.27 10.15 -1.41
C PRO A 117 -14.50 11.45 -0.63
N VAL A 118 -13.47 11.95 0.05
CA VAL A 118 -13.46 13.21 0.79
C VAL A 118 -12.21 14.00 0.40
N PRO A 119 -12.28 15.34 0.25
CA PRO A 119 -11.12 16.15 -0.05
C PRO A 119 -9.97 15.93 0.95
N ALA A 120 -8.74 15.89 0.42
CA ALA A 120 -7.54 15.76 1.22
C ALA A 120 -7.32 16.98 2.14
N LYS A 121 -6.82 16.70 3.33
CA LYS A 121 -6.34 17.70 4.29
C LYS A 121 -4.90 18.04 3.95
N TRP A 122 -4.73 19.16 3.26
CA TRP A 122 -3.41 19.57 2.81
C TRP A 122 -2.66 20.39 3.86
N THR A 123 -1.39 20.04 4.05
CA THR A 123 -0.37 20.88 4.69
C THR A 123 0.61 21.35 3.62
N ASN A 124 0.79 22.67 3.50
CA ASN A 124 1.66 23.32 2.50
C ASN A 124 1.33 22.94 1.04
N ARG A 125 0.05 22.89 0.67
CA ARG A 125 -0.33 22.58 -0.73
C ARG A 125 0.37 23.53 -1.71
N PRO A 126 1.04 23.03 -2.77
CA PRO A 126 1.62 23.91 -3.77
C PRO A 126 0.56 24.74 -4.51
N ASP A 127 0.93 25.96 -4.91
CA ASP A 127 0.03 26.91 -5.58
C ASP A 127 -0.47 26.44 -6.96
N ASN A 128 0.23 25.48 -7.59
CA ASN A 128 -0.20 24.88 -8.84
C ASN A 128 -1.39 23.92 -8.64
N HIS A 129 -2.59 24.48 -8.46
CA HIS A 129 -3.79 23.71 -8.17
C HIS A 129 -4.28 22.79 -9.30
N THR A 130 -3.77 22.99 -10.53
CA THR A 130 -4.00 22.05 -11.64
C THR A 130 -3.19 20.77 -11.45
N ALA A 131 -1.95 20.88 -10.99
CA ALA A 131 -1.09 19.73 -10.66
C ALA A 131 -1.42 19.10 -9.29
N TYR A 132 -2.00 19.88 -8.38
CA TYR A 132 -2.32 19.50 -7.00
C TYR A 132 -3.78 19.80 -6.67
N SER A 133 -4.66 18.87 -7.04
CA SER A 133 -6.10 18.96 -6.80
C SER A 133 -6.45 18.88 -5.31
N ARG A 134 -7.74 19.03 -4.99
CA ARG A 134 -8.24 18.91 -3.61
C ARG A 134 -8.52 17.47 -3.21
N ASP A 135 -8.90 16.63 -4.16
CA ASP A 135 -9.55 15.35 -3.93
C ASP A 135 -9.04 14.25 -4.88
N TRP A 136 -7.91 14.45 -5.55
CA TRP A 136 -7.25 13.40 -6.32
C TRP A 136 -5.84 13.16 -5.81
N MET A 137 -5.47 11.88 -5.72
CA MET A 137 -4.11 11.47 -5.40
C MET A 137 -3.70 10.25 -6.22
N THR A 138 -2.42 9.91 -6.17
CA THR A 138 -1.90 8.79 -6.95
C THR A 138 -2.59 7.49 -6.50
N LYS A 139 -2.93 6.61 -7.46
CA LYS A 139 -3.51 5.29 -7.19
C LYS A 139 -2.65 4.52 -6.17
N GLN A 140 -3.30 3.98 -5.16
CA GLN A 140 -2.68 3.22 -4.07
C GLN A 140 -2.99 1.73 -4.18
N CYS A 141 -2.14 0.90 -3.61
CA CYS A 141 -2.39 -0.53 -3.42
C CYS A 141 -1.98 -0.97 -2.02
N PHE A 142 -2.59 -2.06 -1.55
CA PHE A 142 -2.06 -2.82 -0.42
C PHE A 142 -0.88 -3.68 -0.88
N TRP A 143 0.21 -3.67 -0.13
CA TRP A 143 1.41 -4.44 -0.37
C TRP A 143 1.72 -5.30 0.83
N LEU A 144 2.04 -6.58 0.63
CA LEU A 144 2.62 -7.40 1.69
C LEU A 144 4.06 -6.96 1.93
N ASN A 145 4.44 -6.85 3.20
CA ASN A 145 5.77 -6.42 3.59
C ASN A 145 6.80 -7.51 3.25
N ASN A 146 7.95 -7.08 2.76
CA ASN A 146 9.00 -7.99 2.33
C ASN A 146 9.64 -8.78 3.49
N ASP A 147 9.69 -8.20 4.68
CA ASP A 147 10.16 -8.87 5.90
C ASP A 147 9.21 -10.00 6.32
N TYR A 148 7.90 -9.75 6.29
CA TYR A 148 6.89 -10.76 6.52
C TYR A 148 6.99 -11.90 5.49
N ILE A 149 7.11 -11.59 4.20
CA ILE A 149 7.30 -12.62 3.17
C ILE A 149 8.60 -13.42 3.41
N ALA A 150 9.69 -12.76 3.80
CA ALA A 150 10.95 -13.42 4.08
C ALA A 150 10.84 -14.38 5.27
N GLU A 151 10.11 -14.02 6.33
CA GLU A 151 9.81 -14.89 7.46
C GLU A 151 9.07 -16.15 7.02
N GLN A 152 8.08 -16.02 6.14
CA GLN A 152 7.35 -17.16 5.60
C GLN A 152 8.21 -18.06 4.71
N LEU A 153 9.41 -17.67 4.31
CA LEU A 153 10.28 -18.42 3.40
C LEU A 153 11.56 -18.95 4.06
N GLN A 154 11.72 -18.80 5.38
CA GLN A 154 12.95 -19.20 6.11
C GLN A 154 13.31 -20.68 5.97
N ASP A 155 12.32 -21.55 5.73
CA ASP A 155 12.49 -22.99 5.51
C ASP A 155 12.90 -23.36 4.08
N VAL A 156 12.85 -22.41 3.14
CA VAL A 156 13.26 -22.61 1.73
C VAL A 156 14.66 -22.04 1.45
N VAL A 157 15.03 -20.96 2.14
CA VAL A 157 16.27 -20.20 1.89
C VAL A 157 17.50 -20.88 2.48
#